data_AF-A0A1Q7YFD8-F1
#
_entry.id   AF-A0A1Q7YFD8-F1
#
_cell.length_a   1.000
_cell.length_b   1.000
_cell.length_c   1.000
_cell.angle_alpha   90.00
_cell.angle_beta   90.00
_cell.angle_gamma   90.00
#
_symmetry.space_group_name_H-M   'P 1'
#
loop_
_entity.id
_entity.type
_entity.pdbx_description
1 polymer ?
#
loop_
_entity_poly.entity_id
_entity_poly.type
_entity_poly.pdbx_seq_one_letter_code
_entity_poly.pdbx_strand_id
1 'polypeptide(L)' 'MEWLNLFKRHVANGEEVDLVNFNRDFDTEVCERIARRHGMTFRTDQEHETAFLRKQQSNPS' A
#
# COMPACT_ATOMS: atom_id res chain seq x y z
N MET A 1 7.29 13.89 -4.18
CA MET A 1 6.92 12.80 -5.12
C MET A 1 7.68 11.48 -4.88
N GLU A 2 8.67 11.40 -3.98
CA GLU A 2 9.46 10.17 -3.76
C GLU A 2 8.68 9.03 -3.11
N TRP A 3 7.71 9.34 -2.24
CA TRP A 3 6.90 8.33 -1.54
C TRP A 3 6.10 7.43 -2.49
N LEU A 4 5.47 8.00 -3.53
CA LEU A 4 4.69 7.22 -4.49
C LEU A 4 5.58 6.29 -5.34
N ASN A 5 6.80 6.71 -5.67
CA ASN A 5 7.75 5.86 -6.38
C ASN A 5 8.22 4.69 -5.52
N LEU A 6 8.47 4.95 -4.23
CA LEU A 6 8.80 3.92 -3.25
C LEU A 6 7.64 2.93 -3.07
N PHE A 7 6.41 3.44 -2.92
CA PHE A 7 5.19 2.63 -2.85
C PHE A 7 5.05 1.72 -4.08
N LYS A 8 5.13 2.29 -5.30
CA LYS A 8 5.03 1.52 -6.55
C LYS A 8 6.09 0.42 -6.63
N ARG A 9 7.31 0.68 -6.14
CA ARG A 9 8.39 -0.32 -6.12
C ARG A 9 8.06 -1.48 -5.18
N HIS A 10 7.61 -1.20 -3.96
CA HIS A 10 7.20 -2.25 -3.02
C HIS A 10 6.02 -3.07 -3.56
N VAL A 11 5.03 -2.40 -4.16
CA VAL A 11 3.90 -3.08 -4.81
C VAL A 11 4.37 -3.97 -5.96
N ALA A 12 5.25 -3.48 -6.83
CA ALA A 12 5.77 -4.24 -7.96
C ALA A 12 6.59 -5.46 -7.51
N ASN A 13 7.31 -5.34 -6.39
CA ASN A 13 8.10 -6.42 -5.81
C ASN A 13 7.26 -7.40 -4.96
N GLY A 14 5.99 -7.09 -4.67
CA GLY A 14 5.19 -7.88 -3.75
C GLY A 14 5.66 -7.80 -2.30
N GLU A 15 6.33 -6.71 -1.91
CA GLU A 15 6.92 -6.52 -0.58
C GLU A 15 5.87 -6.03 0.43
N GLU A 16 5.77 -6.72 1.55
CA GLU A 16 4.91 -6.31 2.65
C GLU A 16 5.64 -5.29 3.51
N VAL A 17 5.15 -4.06 3.55
CA VAL A 17 5.82 -2.93 4.20
C VAL A 17 4.85 -2.06 4.97
N ASP A 18 5.38 -1.45 6.03
CA ASP A 18 4.68 -0.46 6.86
C ASP A 18 5.22 0.92 6.50
N LEU A 19 4.40 1.68 5.79
CA LEU A 19 4.71 3.01 5.32
C LEU A 19 4.26 4.00 6.39
N VAL A 20 5.15 4.25 7.35
CA VAL A 20 5.00 5.31 8.35
C VAL A 20 5.10 6.69 7.69
N ASN A 21 4.46 7.71 8.26
CA ASN A 21 4.29 9.04 7.67
C ASN A 21 3.53 8.99 6.34
N PHE A 22 2.37 8.32 6.34
CA PHE A 22 1.47 8.34 5.20
C PHE A 22 1.10 9.79 4.88
N ASN A 23 1.58 10.28 3.74
CA ASN A 23 1.32 11.64 3.31
C ASN A 23 -0.14 11.72 2.84
N ARG A 24 -0.98 12.42 3.61
CA ARG A 24 -2.43 12.60 3.38
C ARG A 24 -2.77 13.29 2.05
N ASP A 25 -1.79 13.87 1.38
CA ASP A 25 -1.93 14.43 0.03
C ASP A 25 -2.14 13.34 -1.04
N PHE A 26 -1.86 12.07 -0.74
CA PHE A 26 -2.09 10.99 -1.69
C PHE A 26 -3.51 10.44 -1.60
N ASP A 27 -4.11 10.33 -2.78
CA ASP A 27 -5.41 9.73 -3.00
C ASP A 27 -5.36 8.24 -2.65
N THR A 28 -5.90 7.87 -1.48
CA THR A 28 -5.93 6.49 -0.97
C THR A 28 -6.50 5.53 -2.00
N GLU A 29 -7.51 5.95 -2.77
CA GLU A 29 -8.14 5.13 -3.81
C GLU A 29 -7.16 4.76 -4.93
N VAL A 30 -6.23 5.67 -5.28
CA VAL A 30 -5.18 5.41 -6.26
C VAL A 30 -4.21 4.34 -5.74
N CYS A 31 -3.81 4.44 -4.48
CA CYS A 31 -2.91 3.47 -3.85
C CYS A 31 -3.57 2.09 -3.74
N GLU A 32 -4.84 2.03 -3.34
CA GLU A 32 -5.63 0.79 -3.31
C GLU A 32 -5.75 0.13 -4.68
N ARG A 33 -6.04 0.92 -5.73
CA ARG A 33 -6.14 0.41 -7.10
C ARG A 33 -4.81 -0.16 -7.61
N ILE A 34 -3.70 0.50 -7.31
CA ILE A 34 -2.36 0.03 -7.67
C ILE A 34 -2.03 -1.26 -6.94
N ALA A 35 -2.21 -1.32 -5.61
CA ALA A 35 -1.94 -2.52 -4.83
C ALA A 35 -2.77 -3.71 -5.33
N ARG A 36 -4.07 -3.51 -5.58
CA ARG A 36 -4.99 -4.56 -6.06
C ARG A 36 -4.59 -5.14 -7.40
N ARG A 37 -4.07 -4.31 -8.33
CA ARG A 37 -3.58 -4.77 -9.64
C ARG A 37 -2.41 -5.76 -9.50
N HIS A 38 -1.65 -5.68 -8.41
CA HIS A 38 -0.52 -6.55 -8.12
C HIS A 38 -0.85 -7.68 -7.13
N GLY A 39 -2.14 -7.93 -6.84
CA GLY A 39 -2.55 -8.95 -5.87
C GLY A 39 -2.15 -8.59 -4.44
N MET A 40 -2.12 -7.29 -4.13
CA MET A 40 -1.82 -6.76 -2.81
C MET A 40 -2.99 -5.94 -2.27
N THR A 41 -3.01 -5.75 -0.97
CA THR A 41 -3.97 -4.91 -0.26
C THR A 41 -3.24 -3.72 0.35
N PHE A 42 -3.79 -2.54 0.13
CA PHE A 42 -3.35 -1.31 0.77
C PHE A 42 -4.38 -0.91 1.82
N ARG A 43 -3.95 -0.59 3.04
CA ARG A 43 -4.80 -0.09 4.12
C ARG A 43 -4.12 1.07 4.80
N THR A 44 -4.88 2.05 5.25
CA THR A 44 -4.36 3.19 6.00
C THR A 44 -4.93 3.19 7.41
N ASP A 45 -4.09 3.45 8.39
CA ASP A 45 -4.46 3.75 9.75
C ASP A 45 -4.23 5.25 10.00
N GLN A 46 -5.33 5.97 10.14
CA GLN A 46 -5.31 7.42 10.31
C GLN A 46 -4.93 7.85 11.73
N GLU A 47 -5.12 6.98 12.72
CA GLU A 47 -4.79 7.24 14.12
C GLU A 47 -3.28 7.28 14.33
N HIS A 48 -2.55 6.42 13.63
CA HIS A 48 -1.09 6.30 13.67
C HIS A 48 -0.38 6.81 12.42
N GLU A 49 -1.10 7.46 11.50
CA GLU A 49 -0.58 8.02 10.24
C GLU A 49 0.29 7.03 9.46
N THR A 50 -0.15 5.77 9.42
CA THR A 50 0.60 4.65 8.86
C THR A 50 -0.20 3.99 7.75
N ALA A 51 0.48 3.52 6.71
CA ALA A 51 -0.13 2.71 5.68
C ALA A 51 0.51 1.32 5.59
N PHE A 52 -0.33 0.32 5.40
CA PHE A 52 0.05 -1.08 5.35
C PHE A 52 -0.11 -1.57 3.92
N LEU A 53 0.98 -2.08 3.36
CA LEU A 53 0.96 -2.85 2.14
C LEU A 53 1.13 -4.33 2.52
N ARG A 54 0.16 -5.16 2.15
CA ARG A 54 0.15 -6.59 2.46
C ARG A 54 -0.19 -7.40 1.22
N LYS A 55 0.29 -8.63 1.13
CA LYS A 55 -0.16 -9.53 0.06
C LYS A 55 -1.65 -9.79 0.26
N GLN A 56 -2.40 -9.79 -0.83
CA GLN A 56 -3.77 -10.26 -0.76
C GLN A 56 -3.67 -11.74 -0.41
N GLN A 57 -4.01 -12.09 0.84
CA GLN A 57 -4.15 -13.48 1.24
C GLN A 57 -5.27 -14.06 0.38
N SER A 58 -4.89 -14.70 -0.72
CA SER A 58 -5.71 -15.70 -1.36
C SER A 58 -5.79 -16.84 -0.37
N ASN A 59 -6.79 -16.81 0.51
CA ASN A 59 -7.15 -17.96 1.33
C ASN A 59 -7.28 -19.15 0.36
N PRO A 60 -6.38 -20.14 0.37
CA PRO A 60 -6.70 -21.40 -0.27
C PRO A 60 -7.82 -22.01 0.59
N SER A 61 -8.94 -22.29 -0.07
CA SER A 61 -10.13 -22.89 0.53
C SER A 61 -9.84 -24.22 1.22
#